data_AF-A0A942P091-F1
#
_entry.id   AF-A0A942P091-F1
#
_cell.length_a   1.000
_cell.length_b   1.000
_cell.length_c   1.000
_cell.angle_alpha   90.00
_cell.angle_beta   90.00
_cell.angle_gamma   90.00
#
_symmetry.space_group_name_H-M   'P 1'
#
loop_
_entity.id
_entity.type
_entity.pdbx_description
1 polymer ?
#
loop_
_entity_poly.entity_id
_entity_poly.type
_entity_poly.pdbx_seq_one_letter_code
_entity_poly.pdbx_strand_id
1 'polypeptide(L)'
;MKFLKSIFHFFVFAVQLIFDLVVLYFLFAVIGAFWGRNTDEMPNADGIPLFIHGDGFHTELYLPVKDSMGIMNWMDWFDDAAVRSKHSSATLVNFAWAEKDWTLAGVENKTPSIQSMLEIAFWPRN
;
A
#
# COMPACT_ATOMS: atom_id res chain seq x y z
N MET A 1 -2.43 39.65 -35.57
CA MET A 1 -2.04 39.99 -34.17
C MET A 1 -2.91 39.33 -33.10
N LYS A 2 -4.24 39.22 -33.24
CA LYS A 2 -5.12 38.58 -32.24
C LYS A 2 -4.79 37.08 -31.99
N PHE A 3 -4.47 36.35 -33.06
CA PHE A 3 -4.10 34.93 -33.00
C PHE A 3 -2.81 34.68 -32.19
N LEU A 4 -1.75 35.46 -32.44
CA LEU A 4 -0.50 35.38 -31.68
C LEU A 4 -0.70 35.66 -30.17
N LYS A 5 -1.56 36.64 -29.84
CA LYS A 5 -1.91 36.93 -28.44
C LYS A 5 -2.65 35.75 -27.80
N SER A 6 -3.52 35.06 -28.53
CA SER A 6 -4.25 33.89 -28.01
C SER A 6 -3.31 32.72 -27.71
N ILE A 7 -2.33 32.45 -28.59
CA ILE A 7 -1.31 31.42 -28.37
C ILE A 7 -0.46 31.77 -27.15
N PHE A 8 -0.06 33.03 -27.00
CA PHE A 8 0.71 33.47 -25.84
C PHE A 8 -0.06 33.27 -24.52
N HIS A 9 -1.34 33.65 -24.45
CA HIS A 9 -2.15 33.43 -23.26
C HIS A 9 -2.32 31.93 -22.95
N PHE A 10 -2.52 31.09 -23.97
CA PHE A 10 -2.60 29.65 -23.77
C PHE A 10 -1.29 29.08 -23.21
N PHE A 11 -0.14 29.54 -23.73
CA PHE A 11 1.16 29.14 -23.22
C PHE A 11 1.37 29.54 -21.76
N VAL A 12 1.04 30.79 -21.41
CA VAL A 12 1.12 31.27 -20.02
C VAL A 12 0.20 30.45 -19.10
N PHE A 13 -1.03 30.15 -19.55
CA PHE A 13 -1.96 29.31 -18.81
C PHE A 13 -1.40 27.89 -18.59
N ALA A 14 -0.81 27.27 -19.60
CA ALA A 14 -0.23 25.94 -19.49
C ALA A 14 0.95 25.91 -18.50
N VAL A 15 1.83 26.92 -18.55
CA VAL A 15 2.95 27.07 -17.61
C VAL A 15 2.43 27.26 -16.18
N GLN A 16 1.42 28.11 -15.99
CA GLN A 16 0.80 28.33 -14.68
C GLN A 16 0.18 27.04 -14.14
N LEU A 17 -0.56 26.29 -14.98
CA LEU A 17 -1.18 25.03 -14.58
C LEU A 17 -0.12 24.01 -14.10
N ILE A 18 1.00 23.89 -14.81
CA ILE A 18 2.11 23.00 -14.39
C ILE A 18 2.67 23.45 -13.04
N PHE A 19 2.88 24.76 -12.86
CA PHE A 19 3.36 25.30 -11.60
C PHE A 19 2.38 25.01 -10.45
N ASP A 20 1.09 25.22 -10.66
CA ASP A 20 0.04 24.94 -9.67
C ASP A 20 0.00 23.46 -9.28
N LEU A 21 0.14 22.55 -10.25
CA LEU A 21 0.21 21.10 -9.98
C LEU A 21 1.42 20.72 -9.14
N VAL A 22 2.59 21.33 -9.40
CA VAL A 22 3.81 21.10 -8.62
C VAL A 22 3.63 21.61 -7.18
N VAL A 23 3.07 22.81 -7.01
CA VAL A 23 2.76 23.37 -5.69
C VAL A 23 1.79 22.47 -4.94
N LEU A 24 0.74 21.99 -5.61
CA LEU A 24 -0.26 21.10 -5.03
C LEU A 24 0.36 19.77 -4.57
N TYR A 25 1.26 19.19 -5.37
CA TYR A 25 2.01 17.99 -5.00
C TYR A 25 2.79 18.18 -3.70
N PHE A 26 3.56 19.28 -3.58
CA PHE A 26 4.31 19.56 -2.36
C PHE A 26 3.40 19.80 -1.15
N LEU A 27 2.28 20.50 -1.34
CA LEU A 27 1.27 20.68 -0.30
C LEU A 27 0.74 19.35 0.23
N PHE A 28 0.35 18.43 -0.65
CA PHE A 28 -0.10 17.10 -0.26
C PHE A 28 1.00 16.28 0.42
N ALA A 29 2.23 16.34 -0.08
CA ALA A 29 3.36 15.64 0.53
C ALA A 29 3.64 16.14 1.96
N VAL A 30 3.59 17.45 2.17
CA VAL A 30 3.77 18.05 3.50
C VAL A 30 2.63 17.66 4.43
N ILE A 31 1.36 17.80 3.99
CA ILE A 31 0.20 17.39 4.78
C ILE A 31 0.28 15.91 5.15
N GLY A 32 0.62 15.04 4.20
CA GLY A 32 0.78 13.60 4.42
C GLY A 32 1.93 13.25 5.37
N ALA A 33 3.01 14.03 5.38
CA ALA A 33 4.11 13.84 6.32
C ALA A 33 3.74 14.18 7.78
N PHE A 34 2.79 15.09 7.97
CA PHE A 34 2.26 15.45 9.29
C PHE A 34 1.02 14.66 9.70
N TRP A 35 0.47 13.83 8.81
CA TRP A 35 -0.59 12.91 9.15
C TRP A 35 -0.03 11.82 10.05
N GLY A 36 -0.56 11.70 11.28
CA GLY A 36 -0.12 10.69 12.22
C GLY A 36 -0.24 9.30 11.62
N ARG A 37 0.87 8.60 11.49
CA ARG A 37 0.87 7.17 11.15
C ARG A 37 0.47 6.40 12.40
N ASN A 38 -0.53 5.53 12.30
CA ASN A 38 -0.86 4.60 13.38
C ASN A 38 0.29 3.58 13.50
N THR A 39 1.32 3.92 14.26
CA THR A 39 2.46 3.05 14.58
C THR A 39 2.31 2.37 15.93
N ASP A 40 1.17 2.58 16.61
CA ASP A 40 0.96 2.05 17.94
C ASP A 40 0.67 0.55 17.87
N GLU A 41 1.63 -0.25 18.35
CA GLU A 41 1.39 -1.64 18.72
C GLU A 41 0.31 -1.65 19.82
N MET A 42 -0.93 -1.96 19.47
CA MET A 42 -1.98 -2.10 20.47
C MET A 42 -1.81 -3.43 21.22
N PRO A 43 -1.68 -3.43 22.56
CA PRO A 43 -1.69 -4.66 23.32
C PRO A 43 -3.07 -5.32 23.19
N ASN A 44 -3.12 -6.52 22.61
CA ASN A 44 -4.33 -7.35 22.62
C ASN A 44 -4.52 -7.93 24.03
N ALA A 45 -5.67 -7.64 24.65
CA ALA A 45 -6.02 -8.08 26.00
C ALA A 45 -6.10 -9.62 26.15
N ASP A 46 -6.19 -10.36 25.04
CA ASP A 46 -6.46 -11.81 25.04
C ASP A 46 -5.30 -12.68 24.48
N GLY A 47 -4.07 -12.17 24.42
CA GLY A 47 -2.87 -13.02 24.28
C GLY A 47 -2.54 -13.56 22.89
N ILE A 48 -3.34 -13.28 21.85
CA ILE A 48 -2.96 -13.56 20.46
C ILE A 48 -2.21 -12.36 19.88
N PRO A 49 -0.93 -12.50 19.50
CA PRO A 49 -0.15 -11.40 18.94
C PRO A 49 -0.65 -11.10 17.52
N LEU A 50 -1.37 -10.00 17.37
CA LEU A 50 -1.78 -9.43 16.09
C LEU A 50 -0.88 -8.21 15.85
N PHE A 51 -0.05 -8.24 14.82
CA PHE A 51 0.76 -7.07 14.47
C PHE A 51 0.09 -6.36 13.30
N ILE A 52 -0.36 -5.14 13.56
CA ILE A 52 -0.93 -4.26 12.53
C ILE A 52 0.16 -3.28 12.16
N HIS A 53 0.64 -3.35 10.92
CA HIS A 53 1.60 -2.39 10.39
C HIS A 53 0.91 -1.52 9.35
N GLY A 54 1.00 -0.20 9.51
CA GLY A 54 0.43 0.74 8.55
C GLY A 54 1.36 1.91 8.25
N ASP A 55 1.48 2.26 6.97
CA ASP A 55 2.28 3.40 6.50
C ASP A 55 1.45 4.65 6.19
N GLY A 56 0.13 4.57 6.38
CA GLY A 56 -0.86 5.60 6.07
C GLY A 56 -1.56 5.42 4.72
N PHE A 57 -1.06 4.54 3.85
CA PHE A 57 -1.70 4.16 2.58
C PHE A 57 -2.12 2.69 2.55
N HIS A 58 -1.37 1.83 3.22
CA HIS A 58 -1.66 0.40 3.33
C HIS A 58 -1.67 -0.01 4.80
N THR A 59 -2.58 -0.93 5.14
CA THR A 59 -2.62 -1.60 6.43
C THR A 59 -2.40 -3.08 6.18
N GLU A 60 -1.33 -3.61 6.73
CA GLU A 60 -0.99 -5.02 6.66
C GLU A 60 -1.27 -5.68 8.01
N LEU A 61 -1.89 -6.85 7.96
CA LEU A 61 -2.16 -7.67 9.14
C LEU A 61 -1.19 -8.85 9.16
N TYR A 62 -0.31 -8.88 10.16
CA TYR A 62 0.62 -9.98 10.37
C TYR A 62 0.08 -10.90 11.45
N LEU A 63 -0.13 -12.16 11.08
CA LEU A 63 -0.67 -13.22 11.93
C LEU A 63 0.39 -14.31 12.10
N PRO A 64 0.56 -14.88 13.29
CA PRO A 64 1.52 -15.96 13.48
C PRO A 64 1.08 -17.23 12.75
N VAL A 65 2.01 -17.93 12.09
CA VAL A 65 1.70 -19.25 11.52
C VAL A 65 1.34 -20.24 12.61
N LYS A 66 1.84 -20.04 13.83
CA LYS A 66 1.37 -20.69 15.04
C LYS A 66 1.54 -19.69 16.16
N ASP A 67 0.46 -19.32 16.83
CA ASP A 67 0.60 -18.38 17.94
C ASP A 67 1.54 -18.93 19.03
N SER A 68 2.11 -18.03 19.82
CA SER A 68 3.06 -18.37 20.89
C SER A 68 2.45 -19.25 21.99
N MET A 69 1.12 -19.31 22.06
CA MET A 69 0.35 -20.12 23.01
C MET A 69 -0.06 -21.48 22.43
N GLY A 70 0.21 -21.74 21.15
CA GLY A 70 -0.19 -22.93 20.41
C GLY A 70 -1.70 -23.09 20.18
N ILE A 71 -2.49 -22.02 20.31
CA ILE A 71 -3.96 -22.06 20.26
C ILE A 71 -4.48 -22.06 18.83
N MET A 72 -3.87 -21.26 17.96
CA MET A 72 -4.30 -21.06 16.57
C MET A 72 -3.11 -21.11 15.62
N ASN A 73 -3.29 -21.87 14.54
CA ASN A 73 -2.41 -21.89 13.38
C ASN A 73 -3.17 -21.29 12.19
N TRP A 74 -2.81 -20.07 11.82
CA TRP A 74 -3.48 -19.34 10.75
C TRP A 74 -3.21 -19.95 9.36
N MET A 75 -2.20 -20.81 9.21
CA MET A 75 -1.97 -21.56 7.96
C MET A 75 -3.00 -22.66 7.71
N ASP A 76 -3.68 -23.14 8.75
CA ASP A 76 -4.73 -24.16 8.60
C ASP A 76 -5.97 -23.62 7.87
N TRP A 77 -6.11 -22.29 7.78
CA TRP A 77 -7.20 -21.62 7.05
C TRP A 77 -6.97 -21.57 5.53
N PHE A 78 -5.75 -21.83 5.06
CA PHE A 78 -5.45 -21.91 3.64
C PHE A 78 -5.61 -23.34 3.17
N ASP A 79 -6.58 -23.60 2.29
CA ASP A 79 -6.87 -24.95 1.82
C ASP A 79 -5.83 -25.49 0.81
N ASP A 80 -4.94 -24.63 0.33
CA ASP A 80 -3.92 -24.96 -0.66
C ASP A 80 -2.67 -25.58 -0.01
N ALA A 81 -2.39 -26.85 -0.35
CA ALA A 81 -1.22 -27.58 0.14
C ALA A 81 0.12 -27.02 -0.36
N ALA A 82 0.17 -26.43 -1.55
CA ALA A 82 1.37 -25.81 -2.10
C ALA A 82 1.71 -24.54 -1.31
N VAL A 83 0.71 -23.72 -0.98
CA VAL A 83 0.86 -22.53 -0.12
C VAL A 83 1.36 -22.94 1.27
N ARG A 84 0.73 -23.94 1.89
CA ARG A 84 1.20 -24.48 3.20
C ARG A 84 2.63 -25.00 3.15
N SER A 85 3.01 -25.73 2.11
CA SER A 85 4.37 -26.26 1.99
C SER A 85 5.43 -25.16 1.82
N LYS A 86 5.12 -24.12 1.03
CA LYS A 86 6.04 -23.02 0.71
C LYS A 86 6.32 -22.14 1.92
N HIS A 87 5.36 -22.05 2.83
CA HIS A 87 5.44 -21.21 4.04
C HIS A 87 5.62 -22.03 5.33
N SER A 88 6.00 -23.32 5.22
CA SER A 88 6.16 -24.23 6.37
C SER A 88 7.23 -23.81 7.38
N SER A 89 8.20 -22.99 6.97
CA SER A 89 9.24 -22.42 7.85
C SER A 89 8.96 -20.97 8.27
N ALA A 90 7.84 -20.37 7.84
CA ALA A 90 7.49 -19.00 8.18
C ALA A 90 6.94 -18.92 9.60
N THR A 91 7.33 -17.88 10.33
CA THR A 91 6.82 -17.62 11.69
C THR A 91 5.58 -16.74 11.69
N LEU A 92 5.41 -15.92 10.65
CA LEU A 92 4.28 -15.02 10.44
C LEU A 92 3.78 -15.16 8.99
N VAL A 93 2.49 -14.93 8.80
CA VAL A 93 1.81 -14.73 7.51
C VAL A 93 1.27 -13.32 7.51
N ASN A 94 1.56 -12.58 6.45
CA ASN A 94 0.97 -11.27 6.24
C ASN A 94 -0.23 -11.37 5.31
N PHE A 95 -1.33 -10.75 5.72
CA PHE A 95 -2.43 -10.41 4.86
C PHE A 95 -2.21 -8.96 4.46
N ALA A 96 -1.52 -8.78 3.34
CA ALA A 96 -1.44 -7.48 2.68
C ALA A 96 -2.70 -7.33 1.82
N TRP A 97 -3.39 -6.20 1.98
CA TRP A 97 -4.41 -5.78 1.03
C TRP A 97 -3.71 -5.19 -0.20
N ALA A 98 -3.07 -6.06 -0.97
CA ALA A 98 -2.39 -5.70 -2.21
C ALA A 98 -2.93 -6.55 -3.35
N GLU A 99 -3.06 -5.93 -4.51
CA GLU A 99 -3.40 -6.61 -5.75
C GLU A 99 -2.27 -7.62 -6.11
N LYS A 100 -2.64 -8.77 -6.67
CA LYS A 100 -1.73 -9.90 -6.92
C LYS A 100 -0.50 -9.50 -7.73
N ASP A 101 -0.65 -8.72 -8.79
CA ASP A 101 0.46 -8.32 -9.66
C ASP A 101 1.41 -7.34 -8.97
N TRP A 102 0.91 -6.52 -8.04
CA TRP A 102 1.76 -5.73 -7.14
C TRP A 102 2.62 -6.61 -6.25
N THR A 103 2.00 -7.60 -5.59
CA THR A 103 2.72 -8.53 -4.69
C THR A 103 3.75 -9.36 -5.45
N LEU A 104 3.41 -9.86 -6.64
CA LEU A 104 4.33 -10.62 -7.49
C LEU A 104 5.53 -9.77 -7.95
N ALA A 105 5.30 -8.51 -8.33
CA ALA A 105 6.39 -7.61 -8.71
C ALA A 105 7.37 -7.40 -7.55
N GLY A 106 6.86 -7.16 -6.33
CA GLY A 106 7.69 -7.01 -5.13
C GLY A 106 8.54 -8.24 -4.81
N VAL A 107 7.95 -9.44 -4.90
CA VAL A 107 8.67 -10.72 -4.67
C VAL A 107 9.77 -10.94 -5.72
N GLU A 108 9.55 -10.48 -6.95
CA GLU A 108 10.51 -10.61 -8.05
C GLU A 108 11.56 -9.47 -8.10
N ASN A 109 11.60 -8.58 -7.10
CA ASN A 109 12.41 -7.36 -7.11
C ASN A 109 12.17 -6.48 -8.35
N LYS A 110 10.95 -6.49 -8.87
CA LYS A 110 10.52 -5.67 -10.00
C LYS A 110 9.68 -4.50 -9.52
N THR A 111 9.78 -3.38 -10.23
CA THR A 111 8.87 -2.26 -10.02
C THR A 111 7.46 -2.66 -10.46
N PRO A 112 6.43 -2.48 -9.62
CA PRO A 112 5.04 -2.73 -10.02
C PRO A 112 4.65 -1.88 -11.24
N SER A 113 3.72 -2.38 -12.05
CA SER A 113 3.24 -1.62 -13.20
C SER A 113 2.46 -0.38 -12.75
N ILE A 114 2.48 0.68 -13.57
CA ILE A 114 1.66 1.89 -13.33
C ILE A 114 0.17 1.54 -13.26
N GLN A 115 -0.27 0.53 -14.02
CA GLN A 115 -1.64 0.06 -13.97
C GLN A 115 -1.97 -0.55 -12.60
N SER A 116 -1.12 -1.44 -12.09
CA SER A 116 -1.28 -2.04 -10.75
C SER A 116 -1.23 -0.97 -9.65
N MET A 117 -0.36 0.04 -9.78
CA MET A 117 -0.31 1.22 -8.91
C MET A 117 -1.66 1.97 -8.88
N LEU A 118 -2.24 2.24 -10.05
CA LEU A 118 -3.50 2.96 -10.17
C LEU A 118 -4.71 2.13 -9.72
N GLU A 119 -4.69 0.83 -9.99
CA GLU A 119 -5.75 -0.09 -9.56
C GLU A 119 -5.80 -0.20 -8.04
N ILE A 120 -4.65 -0.28 -7.36
CA ILE A 120 -4.61 -0.23 -5.89
C ILE A 120 -5.09 1.13 -5.36
N ALA A 121 -4.65 2.23 -5.98
CA ALA A 121 -4.99 3.58 -5.50
C ALA A 121 -6.47 3.95 -5.66
N PHE A 122 -7.15 3.43 -6.70
CA PHE A 122 -8.50 3.89 -7.06
C PHE A 122 -9.55 2.79 -7.13
N TRP A 123 -9.16 1.52 -7.24
CA TRP A 123 -10.10 0.42 -7.46
C TRP A 123 -9.61 -0.92 -6.89
N PRO A 124 -9.40 -1.04 -5.57
CA PRO A 124 -8.96 -2.28 -4.96
C PRO A 124 -10.01 -3.37 -5.24
N ARG A 125 -9.64 -4.35 -6.08
CA ARG A 125 -10.46 -5.53 -6.37
C ARG A 125 -10.00 -6.65 -5.46
N ASN A 126 -10.91 -7.08 -4.58
CA ASN A 126 -10.75 -8.25 -3.74
C ASN A 126 -10.89 -9.54 -4.55
#